data_AF-A0A1G0G344-F1
#
_entry.id   AF-A0A1G0G344-F1
#
_cell.length_a   1.000
_cell.length_b   1.000
_cell.length_c   1.000
_cell.angle_alpha   90.00
_cell.angle_beta   90.00
_cell.angle_gamma   90.00
#
_symmetry.space_group_name_H-M   'P 1'
#
loop_
_entity.id
_entity.type
_entity.pdbx_description
1 polymer ?
#
loop_
_entity_poly.entity_id
_entity_poly.type
_entity_poly.pdbx_seq_one_letter_code
_entity_poly.pdbx_strand_id
1 'polypeptide(L)'
;MENTVADTARELISVVVRIIGLFLLFAGLWVAIQVLKESLDLYHNPANIERMAIAIEQGSNIDKSLAPLKESLETEGDTDPLSPAQINVEKAPAKVTVKNEFRLSYFIAWVIAILLLLLIARISLAAIKTGGELALYDVHIRRFARALINESARQNK
;
A
#
# COMPACT_ATOMS: atom_id res chain seq x y z
N MET A 1 22.51 49.75 -6.89
CA MET A 1 21.78 48.97 -7.91
C MET A 1 22.02 47.46 -7.76
N GLU A 2 23.20 47.03 -7.30
CA GLU A 2 23.52 45.59 -7.13
C GLU A 2 22.63 44.88 -6.09
N ASN A 3 22.32 45.55 -4.97
CA ASN A 3 21.46 44.99 -3.92
C ASN A 3 20.02 44.73 -4.41
N THR A 4 19.49 45.59 -5.29
CA THR A 4 18.11 45.51 -5.76
C THR A 4 17.87 44.29 -6.65
N VAL A 5 18.85 43.94 -7.49
CA VAL A 5 18.78 42.74 -8.36
C VAL A 5 18.85 41.45 -7.54
N ALA A 6 19.69 41.42 -6.51
CA ALA A 6 19.81 40.27 -5.62
C ALA A 6 18.51 40.05 -4.81
N ASP A 7 17.85 41.12 -4.38
CA ASP A 7 16.58 41.04 -3.65
C ASP A 7 15.44 40.51 -4.53
N THR A 8 15.31 41.03 -5.77
CA THR A 8 14.32 40.52 -6.73
C THR A 8 14.57 39.06 -7.11
N ALA A 9 15.84 38.65 -7.28
CA ALA A 9 16.18 37.26 -7.56
C ALA A 9 15.78 36.32 -6.40
N ARG A 10 16.00 36.71 -5.15
CA ARG A 10 15.58 35.93 -3.97
C ARG A 10 14.07 35.78 -3.88
N GLU A 11 13.33 36.85 -4.17
CA GLU A 11 11.87 36.83 -4.17
C GLU A 11 11.30 35.90 -5.26
N LEU A 12 11.85 35.98 -6.47
CA LEU A 12 11.47 35.08 -7.57
C LEU A 12 11.76 33.60 -7.22
N ILE A 13 12.93 33.31 -6.65
CA ILE A 13 13.28 31.95 -6.20
C ILE A 13 12.28 31.46 -5.14
N SER A 14 11.93 32.31 -4.17
CA SER A 14 10.94 31.97 -3.13
C SER A 14 9.57 31.64 -3.72
N VAL A 15 9.08 32.46 -4.66
CA VAL A 15 7.81 32.21 -5.36
C VAL A 15 7.84 30.89 -6.14
N VAL A 16 8.92 30.63 -6.87
CA VAL A 16 9.09 29.38 -7.64
C VAL A 16 9.08 28.16 -6.72
N VAL A 17 9.84 28.18 -5.62
CA VAL A 17 9.89 27.11 -4.63
C VAL A 17 8.50 26.86 -4.03
N ARG A 18 7.73 27.91 -3.78
CA ARG A 18 6.37 27.82 -3.25
C ARG A 18 5.40 27.17 -4.23
N ILE A 19 5.48 27.52 -5.51
CA ILE A 19 4.69 26.91 -6.58
C ILE A 19 5.03 25.43 -6.73
N ILE A 20 6.32 25.09 -6.68
CA ILE A 20 6.79 23.70 -6.71
C ILE A 20 6.26 22.92 -5.50
N GLY A 21 6.32 23.51 -4.32
CA GLY A 21 5.75 22.92 -3.10
C GLY A 21 4.26 22.65 -3.23
N LEU A 22 3.51 23.61 -3.75
CA LEU A 22 2.06 23.47 -3.99
C LEU A 22 1.78 22.35 -5.01
N PHE A 23 2.57 22.29 -6.08
CA PHE A 23 2.46 21.23 -7.08
C PHE A 23 2.71 19.84 -6.48
N LEU A 24 3.79 19.68 -5.70
CA LEU A 24 4.10 18.43 -5.01
C LEU A 24 2.99 18.01 -4.04
N LEU A 25 2.39 18.97 -3.33
CA LEU A 25 1.27 18.72 -2.44
C LEU A 25 0.06 18.17 -3.22
N PHE A 26 -0.33 18.83 -4.32
CA PHE A 26 -1.45 18.36 -5.14
C PHE A 26 -1.17 17.01 -5.80
N ALA A 27 0.03 16.81 -6.34
CA ALA A 27 0.43 15.54 -6.94
C ALA A 27 0.41 14.39 -5.92
N GLY A 28 0.98 14.62 -4.73
CA GLY A 28 0.95 13.63 -3.66
C GLY A 28 -0.46 13.36 -3.14
N LEU A 29 -1.33 14.36 -3.08
CA LEU A 29 -2.73 14.16 -2.71
C LEU A 29 -3.48 13.34 -3.78
N TRP A 30 -3.25 13.66 -5.05
CA TRP A 30 -3.84 12.93 -6.18
C TRP A 30 -3.47 11.44 -6.15
N VAL A 31 -2.18 11.14 -5.98
CA VAL A 31 -1.69 9.76 -5.88
C VAL A 31 -2.27 9.05 -4.65
N ALA A 32 -2.39 9.73 -3.51
CA ALA A 32 -2.99 9.13 -2.30
C ALA A 32 -4.46 8.72 -2.54
N ILE A 33 -5.24 9.54 -3.24
CA ILE A 33 -6.61 9.21 -3.64
C ILE A 33 -6.62 8.01 -4.60
N GLN A 34 -5.67 7.94 -5.54
CA GLN A 34 -5.55 6.81 -6.45
C GLN A 34 -5.26 5.51 -5.70
N VAL A 35 -4.34 5.53 -4.73
CA VAL A 35 -4.02 4.37 -3.88
C VAL A 35 -5.26 3.92 -3.09
N LEU A 36 -6.05 4.87 -2.55
CA LEU A 36 -7.29 4.53 -1.85
C LEU A 36 -8.28 3.84 -2.78
N LYS A 37 -8.47 4.36 -4.00
CA LYS A 37 -9.34 3.74 -5.01
C LYS A 37 -8.86 2.35 -5.41
N GLU A 38 -7.56 2.19 -5.65
CA GLU A 38 -6.96 0.90 -5.98
C GLU A 38 -7.15 -0.12 -4.86
N SER A 39 -6.98 0.30 -3.59
CA SER A 39 -7.22 -0.58 -2.44
C SER A 39 -8.68 -1.03 -2.32
N LEU A 40 -9.62 -0.13 -2.65
CA LEU A 40 -11.05 -0.43 -2.66
C LEU A 40 -11.42 -1.35 -3.84
N ASP A 41 -10.83 -1.11 -5.01
CA ASP A 41 -11.03 -1.96 -6.18
C ASP A 41 -10.47 -3.36 -5.94
N LEU A 42 -9.29 -3.49 -5.34
CA LEU A 42 -8.72 -4.78 -4.96
C LEU A 42 -9.63 -5.58 -4.02
N TYR A 43 -10.32 -4.88 -3.12
CA TYR A 43 -11.28 -5.49 -2.19
C TYR A 43 -12.55 -5.96 -2.90
N HIS A 44 -13.08 -5.18 -3.85
CA HIS A 44 -14.30 -5.52 -4.57
C HIS A 44 -14.07 -6.49 -5.75
N ASN A 45 -12.92 -6.41 -6.42
CA ASN A 45 -12.55 -7.14 -7.62
C ASN A 45 -11.18 -7.84 -7.45
N PRO A 46 -11.13 -9.03 -6.81
CA PRO A 46 -9.87 -9.73 -6.52
C PRO A 46 -9.18 -10.37 -7.75
N ALA A 47 -9.64 -10.09 -8.97
CA ALA A 47 -9.10 -10.68 -10.20
C ALA A 47 -7.61 -10.39 -10.43
N ASN A 48 -7.11 -9.24 -9.96
CA ASN A 48 -5.69 -8.89 -10.05
C ASN A 48 -4.84 -9.75 -9.11
N ILE A 49 -5.35 -10.04 -7.91
CA ILE A 49 -4.68 -10.91 -6.94
C ILE A 49 -4.63 -12.34 -7.46
N GLU A 50 -5.70 -12.83 -8.08
CA GLU A 50 -5.72 -14.17 -8.68
C GLU A 50 -4.64 -14.32 -9.77
N ARG A 51 -4.53 -13.33 -10.67
CA ARG A 51 -3.48 -13.32 -11.70
C ARG A 51 -2.08 -13.30 -11.09
N MET A 52 -1.87 -12.51 -10.03
CA MET A 52 -0.59 -12.45 -9.34
C MET A 52 -0.27 -13.76 -8.60
N ALA A 53 -1.27 -14.39 -7.98
CA ALA A 53 -1.14 -15.69 -7.33
C ALA A 53 -0.71 -16.78 -8.32
N ILE A 54 -1.33 -16.80 -9.51
CA ILE A 54 -0.95 -17.73 -10.59
C ILE A 54 0.50 -17.46 -11.03
N ALA A 55 0.90 -16.20 -11.21
CA ALA A 55 2.27 -15.86 -11.59
C ALA A 55 3.29 -16.25 -10.52
N ILE A 56 2.96 -16.06 -9.24
CA ILE A 56 3.79 -16.48 -8.10
C ILE A 56 3.91 -18.00 -8.07
N GLU A 57 2.82 -18.74 -8.25
CA GLU A 57 2.84 -20.20 -8.27
C GLU A 57 3.62 -20.75 -9.47
N GLN A 58 3.47 -20.15 -10.66
CA GLN A 58 4.25 -20.54 -11.83
C GLN A 58 5.75 -20.29 -11.64
N GLY A 59 6.12 -19.17 -11.02
CA GLY A 59 7.52 -18.82 -10.79
C GLY A 59 8.17 -19.55 -9.63
N SER A 60 7.41 -19.88 -8.58
CA SER A 60 7.96 -20.33 -7.29
C SER A 60 7.42 -21.70 -6.82
N ASN A 61 6.41 -22.28 -7.48
CA ASN A 61 5.77 -23.56 -7.13
C ASN A 61 5.57 -23.74 -5.61
N ILE A 62 5.09 -22.69 -4.93
CA ILE A 62 5.01 -22.62 -3.47
C ILE A 62 3.93 -23.58 -2.97
N ASP A 63 2.80 -23.63 -3.66
CA ASP A 63 1.68 -24.49 -3.26
C ASP A 63 2.10 -25.97 -3.42
N LYS A 64 2.81 -26.32 -4.49
CA LYS A 64 3.30 -27.70 -4.73
C LYS A 64 4.41 -28.13 -3.79
N SER A 65 5.32 -27.24 -3.42
CA SER A 65 6.45 -27.58 -2.53
C SER A 65 6.02 -27.81 -1.08
N LEU A 66 4.88 -27.25 -0.67
CA LEU A 66 4.33 -27.39 0.68
C LEU A 66 3.21 -28.45 0.77
N ALA A 67 2.73 -28.96 -0.37
CA ALA A 67 1.73 -30.02 -0.41
C ALA A 67 2.11 -31.27 0.43
N PRO A 68 3.37 -31.78 0.43
CA PRO A 68 3.74 -32.96 1.23
C PRO A 68 3.68 -32.70 2.74
N LEU A 69 4.01 -31.47 3.18
CA LEU A 69 3.92 -31.08 4.58
C LEU A 69 2.46 -30.96 5.03
N LYS A 70 1.59 -30.42 4.16
CA LYS A 70 0.15 -30.34 4.41
C LYS A 70 -0.49 -31.73 4.49
N GLU A 71 -0.13 -32.63 3.58
CA GLU A 71 -0.63 -34.01 3.58
C GLU A 71 -0.19 -34.78 4.85
N SER A 72 1.03 -34.55 5.33
CA SER A 72 1.52 -35.12 6.59
C SER A 72 0.71 -34.62 7.80
N LEU A 73 0.31 -33.35 7.82
CA LEU A 73 -0.50 -32.75 8.89
C LEU A 73 -1.99 -33.17 8.81
N GLU A 74 -2.53 -33.41 7.61
CA GLU A 74 -3.88 -33.95 7.42
C GLU A 74 -3.96 -35.44 7.85
N THR A 75 -2.86 -36.20 7.76
CA THR A 75 -2.83 -37.65 8.06
C THR A 75 -2.76 -37.97 9.56
N GLU A 76 -2.28 -37.05 10.41
CA GLU A 76 -2.27 -37.24 11.88
C GLU A 76 -3.59 -36.89 12.57
N GLY A 77 -4.56 -36.32 11.85
CA GLY A 77 -5.83 -35.80 12.40
C GLY A 77 -7.04 -36.75 12.34
N ASP A 78 -7.03 -37.76 11.46
CA ASP A 78 -8.16 -38.69 11.27
C ASP A 78 -7.76 -40.13 11.60
N THR A 79 -7.73 -40.45 12.90
CA THR A 79 -7.90 -41.85 13.32
C THR A 79 -9.41 -42.12 13.46
N ASP A 80 -10.10 -42.22 12.33
CA ASP A 80 -11.46 -42.78 12.29
C ASP A 80 -11.37 -44.19 11.66
N PRO A 81 -11.45 -45.26 12.46
CA PRO A 81 -11.18 -46.60 11.97
C PRO A 81 -12.47 -47.20 11.42
N LEU A 82 -12.89 -46.81 10.21
CA LEU A 82 -13.88 -47.55 9.41
C LEU A 82 -14.01 -46.96 7.99
N SER A 83 -13.17 -47.41 7.07
CA SER A 83 -13.57 -47.47 5.66
C SER A 83 -12.87 -48.65 4.98
N PRO A 84 -13.56 -49.77 4.74
CA PRO A 84 -12.98 -50.92 4.08
C PRO A 84 -12.88 -50.65 2.56
N ALA A 85 -11.66 -50.78 2.06
CA ALA A 85 -11.29 -51.30 0.75
C ALA A 85 -12.09 -50.83 -0.48
N GLN A 86 -11.46 -50.00 -1.32
CA GLN A 86 -11.66 -50.10 -2.77
C GLN A 86 -10.34 -49.91 -3.53
N ILE A 87 -9.69 -51.04 -3.82
CA ILE A 87 -8.86 -51.21 -5.01
C ILE A 87 -9.83 -51.40 -6.18
N ASN A 88 -9.91 -50.44 -7.11
CA ASN A 88 -10.16 -50.77 -8.51
C ASN A 88 -9.74 -49.63 -9.45
N VAL A 89 -8.88 -49.99 -10.40
CA VAL A 89 -8.40 -49.13 -11.48
C VAL A 89 -9.43 -49.15 -12.59
N GLU A 90 -10.21 -48.08 -12.77
CA GLU A 90 -10.83 -47.80 -14.08
C GLU A 90 -11.08 -46.31 -14.30
N LYS A 91 -10.34 -45.78 -15.27
CA LYS A 91 -10.44 -44.52 -16.01
C LYS A 91 -11.80 -43.79 -15.93
N ALA A 92 -11.89 -42.79 -15.06
CA ALA A 92 -12.97 -41.79 -15.02
C ALA A 92 -12.37 -40.38 -15.18
N PRO A 93 -13.07 -39.42 -15.84
CA PRO A 93 -12.54 -38.09 -16.07
C PRO A 93 -12.30 -37.41 -14.73
N ALA A 94 -11.14 -36.78 -14.61
CA ALA A 94 -10.65 -36.07 -13.43
C ALA A 94 -11.78 -35.41 -12.65
N LYS A 95 -12.25 -36.10 -11.62
CA LYS A 95 -13.06 -35.50 -10.57
C LYS A 95 -12.11 -34.52 -9.91
N VAL A 96 -12.23 -33.24 -10.29
CA VAL A 96 -11.56 -32.13 -9.63
C VAL A 96 -12.08 -32.16 -8.20
N THR A 97 -11.42 -32.95 -7.36
CA THR A 97 -11.46 -32.78 -5.93
C THR A 97 -10.95 -31.37 -5.71
N VAL A 98 -11.89 -30.44 -5.60
CA VAL A 98 -11.66 -29.17 -4.93
C VAL A 98 -11.42 -29.56 -3.47
N LYS A 99 -10.26 -30.17 -3.18
CA LYS A 99 -9.68 -30.04 -1.86
C LYS A 99 -9.57 -28.53 -1.69
N ASN A 100 -10.06 -28.01 -0.57
CA ASN A 100 -9.71 -26.69 -0.10
C ASN A 100 -8.19 -26.67 0.16
N GLU A 101 -7.41 -26.68 -0.90
CA GLU A 101 -6.01 -26.36 -0.89
C GLU A 101 -5.96 -24.87 -0.61
N PHE A 102 -5.65 -24.55 0.63
CA PHE A 102 -5.23 -23.21 0.99
C PHE A 102 -4.11 -22.80 0.02
N ARG A 103 -4.42 -21.91 -0.92
CA ARG A 103 -3.47 -21.41 -1.91
C ARG A 103 -2.59 -20.38 -1.23
N LEU A 104 -1.44 -20.82 -0.71
CA LEU A 104 -0.50 -19.92 -0.07
C LEU A 104 -0.02 -18.86 -1.07
N SER A 105 0.10 -19.22 -2.35
CA SER A 105 0.33 -18.28 -3.45
C SER A 105 -0.67 -17.11 -3.47
N TYR A 106 -1.97 -17.37 -3.23
CA TYR A 106 -3.01 -16.35 -3.16
C TYR A 106 -2.88 -15.45 -1.93
N PHE A 107 -2.53 -16.03 -0.78
CA PHE A 107 -2.26 -15.26 0.43
C PHE A 107 -1.03 -14.35 0.27
N ILE A 108 0.06 -14.88 -0.28
CA ILE A 108 1.28 -14.12 -0.56
C ILE A 108 0.99 -12.99 -1.56
N ALA A 109 0.14 -13.24 -2.57
CA ALA A 109 -0.28 -12.23 -3.51
C ALA A 109 -0.96 -11.03 -2.81
N TRP A 110 -1.87 -11.29 -1.87
CA TRP A 110 -2.47 -10.23 -1.05
C TRP A 110 -1.43 -9.42 -0.27
N VAL A 111 -0.48 -10.09 0.38
CA VAL A 111 0.57 -9.43 1.17
C VAL A 111 1.42 -8.52 0.29
N ILE A 112 1.88 -9.01 -0.86
CA ILE A 112 2.70 -8.25 -1.80
C ILE A 112 1.93 -7.02 -2.32
N ALA A 113 0.66 -7.19 -2.70
CA ALA A 113 -0.15 -6.10 -3.22
C ALA A 113 -0.37 -4.99 -2.17
N ILE A 114 -0.69 -5.36 -0.93
CA ILE A 114 -0.82 -4.41 0.18
C ILE A 114 0.51 -3.69 0.44
N LEU A 115 1.63 -4.41 0.37
CA LEU A 115 2.97 -3.83 0.60
C LEU A 115 3.35 -2.82 -0.48
N LEU A 116 3.02 -3.11 -1.75
CA LEU A 116 3.17 -2.17 -2.87
C LEU A 116 2.33 -0.91 -2.67
N LEU A 117 1.05 -1.06 -2.33
CA LEU A 117 0.17 0.08 -2.05
C LEU A 117 0.69 0.92 -0.88
N LEU A 118 1.17 0.28 0.18
CA LEU A 118 1.77 0.95 1.33
C LEU A 118 3.04 1.73 0.94
N LEU A 119 3.89 1.16 0.09
CA LEU A 119 5.11 1.82 -0.39
C LEU A 119 4.75 3.08 -1.18
N ILE A 120 3.78 2.99 -2.09
CA ILE A 120 3.31 4.14 -2.89
C ILE A 120 2.68 5.19 -1.96
N ALA A 121 1.84 4.77 -1.01
CA ALA A 121 1.23 5.67 -0.02
C ALA A 121 2.29 6.41 0.82
N ARG A 122 3.35 5.72 1.24
CA ARG A 122 4.48 6.32 2.00
C ARG A 122 5.19 7.39 1.18
N ILE A 123 5.49 7.11 -0.10
CA ILE A 123 6.13 8.06 -1.00
C ILE A 123 5.21 9.28 -1.22
N SER A 124 3.91 9.03 -1.42
CA SER A 124 2.89 10.06 -1.56
C SER A 124 2.85 10.98 -0.34
N LEU A 125 2.87 10.40 0.87
CA LEU A 125 2.85 11.15 2.12
C LEU A 125 4.12 11.98 2.31
N ALA A 126 5.28 11.43 1.92
CA ALA A 126 6.53 12.17 1.92
C ALA A 126 6.46 13.38 0.96
N ALA A 127 5.92 13.20 -0.25
CA ALA A 127 5.73 14.28 -1.22
C ALA A 127 4.74 15.36 -0.74
N ILE A 128 3.65 14.97 -0.08
CA ILE A 128 2.72 15.91 0.55
C ILE A 128 3.42 16.69 1.66
N LYS A 129 4.20 16.01 2.51
CA LYS A 129 4.89 16.64 3.63
C LYS A 129 5.93 17.66 3.14
N THR A 130 6.79 17.27 2.20
CA THR A 130 7.79 18.17 1.63
C THR A 130 7.13 19.28 0.83
N GLY A 131 6.13 18.98 0.00
CA GLY A 131 5.37 19.96 -0.75
C GLY A 131 4.69 21.00 0.15
N GLY A 132 4.09 20.55 1.26
CA GLY A 132 3.51 21.41 2.28
C GLY A 132 4.54 22.29 2.96
N GLU A 133 5.67 21.72 3.39
CA GLU A 133 6.78 22.49 3.97
C GLU A 133 7.29 23.56 3.01
N LEU A 134 7.46 23.27 1.72
CA LEU A 134 7.90 24.23 0.70
C LEU A 134 6.83 25.30 0.38
N ALA A 135 5.56 24.93 0.34
CA ALA A 135 4.45 25.86 0.04
C ALA A 135 4.13 26.81 1.21
N LEU A 136 4.36 26.35 2.44
CA LEU A 136 4.06 27.07 3.68
C LEU A 136 5.32 27.63 4.37
N TYR A 137 6.51 27.51 3.76
CA TYR A 137 7.79 27.70 4.46
C TYR A 137 8.02 29.08 5.07
N ASP A 138 7.23 30.12 4.74
CA ASP A 138 7.47 31.41 5.37
C ASP A 138 6.21 32.14 5.84
N VAL A 139 6.37 32.75 7.02
CA VAL A 139 5.53 33.79 7.62
C VAL A 139 4.27 33.38 8.41
N HIS A 140 3.36 32.55 7.91
CA HIS A 140 2.01 32.53 8.50
C HIS A 140 1.88 31.75 9.82
N ILE A 141 2.45 30.56 9.94
CA ILE A 141 2.25 29.72 11.14
C ILE A 141 2.93 30.33 12.36
N ARG A 142 4.13 30.91 12.20
CA ARG A 142 4.83 31.61 13.30
C ARG A 142 4.13 32.91 13.70
N ARG A 143 3.50 33.62 12.77
CA ARG A 143 2.70 34.83 13.07
C ARG A 143 1.37 34.46 13.75
N PHE A 144 0.69 33.40 13.30
CA PHE A 144 -0.52 32.89 13.96
C PHE A 144 -0.23 32.41 15.38
N ALA A 145 0.84 31.64 15.60
CA ALA A 145 1.24 31.22 16.93
C ALA A 145 1.61 32.42 17.83
N ARG A 146 2.35 33.41 17.31
CA ARG A 146 2.68 34.63 18.06
C ARG A 146 1.46 35.52 18.33
N ALA A 147 0.51 35.60 17.41
CA ALA A 147 -0.73 36.35 17.58
C ALA A 147 -1.60 35.73 18.68
N LEU A 148 -1.79 34.40 18.66
CA LEU A 148 -2.53 33.67 19.69
C LEU A 148 -1.92 33.83 21.09
N ILE A 149 -0.58 33.74 21.20
CA ILE A 149 0.11 33.94 22.48
C ILE A 149 -0.06 35.37 22.98
N ASN A 150 0.07 36.38 22.11
CA ASN A 150 -0.10 37.78 22.50
C ASN A 150 -1.53 38.12 22.93
N GLU A 151 -2.54 37.48 22.33
CA GLU A 151 -3.95 37.66 22.70
C GLU A 151 -4.27 37.00 24.05
N SER A 152 -3.76 35.79 24.28
CA SER A 152 -3.89 35.09 25.58
C SER A 152 -3.20 35.84 26.73
N ALA A 153 -2.08 36.52 26.45
CA ALA A 153 -1.36 37.31 27.45
C ALA A 153 -2.03 38.65 27.79
N ARG A 154 -2.86 39.19 26.88
CA ARG A 154 -3.65 40.42 27.12
C ARG A 154 -4.94 40.15 27.88
N GLN A 155 -5.52 38.96 27.77
CA GLN A 155 -6.76 38.60 28.46
C GLN A 155 -6.57 38.29 29.95
N ASN A 156 -5.32 38.12 30.39
CA ASN A 156 -4.95 37.78 31.79
C ASN A 156 -4.45 38.99 32.60
N LYS A 157 -4.76 40.21 32.17
CA LYS A 157 -4.39 41.47 32.83
C LYS A 157 -5.60 42.37 32.99
#